data_AF-A0AAJ6MKC7-F1
#
_entry.id   AF-A0AAJ6MKC7-F1
#
_cell.length_a   1.000
_cell.length_b   1.000
_cell.length_c   1.000
_cell.angle_alpha   90.00
_cell.angle_beta   90.00
_cell.angle_gamma   90.00
#
_symmetry.space_group_name_H-M   'P 1'
#
loop_
_entity.id
_entity.type
_entity.pdbx_description
1 polymer ?
#
loop_
_entity_poly.entity_id
_entity_poly.type
_entity_poly.pdbx_seq_one_letter_code
_entity_poly.pdbx_strand_id
1 'polypeptide(L)'
;MDYREGLAKAVDHLAAAGVNVSVYNLPKCVLSRSVWPHALQSISDWKNAFVEECDRCDEKKSCSGFFTTGRPRFSRGIAAITS
;
A
#
# COMPACT_ATOMS: atom_id res chain seq x y z
N MET A 1 6.43 -9.34 -2.03
CA MET A 1 5.46 -10.33 -1.52
C MET A 1 5.99 -11.00 -0.28
N ASP A 2 7.29 -11.29 -0.27
CA ASP A 2 8.00 -12.01 0.80
C ASP A 2 7.85 -11.38 2.20
N TYR A 3 7.63 -10.07 2.29
CA TYR A 3 7.41 -9.36 3.57
C TYR A 3 5.94 -9.23 3.99
N ARG A 4 4.97 -9.64 3.16
CA ARG A 4 3.54 -9.33 3.36
C ARG A 4 3.00 -9.88 4.68
N GLU A 5 3.34 -11.13 5.00
CA GLU A 5 2.91 -11.78 6.24
C GLU A 5 3.64 -11.21 7.46
N GLY A 6 4.95 -10.99 7.36
CA GLY A 6 5.75 -10.40 8.43
C GLY A 6 5.27 -8.99 8.79
N LEU A 7 4.95 -8.19 7.77
CA LEU A 7 4.37 -6.86 7.96
C LEU A 7 3.00 -6.93 8.66
N ALA A 8 2.12 -7.83 8.23
CA ALA A 8 0.81 -8.00 8.87
C ALA A 8 0.97 -8.37 10.36
N LYS A 9 1.81 -9.35 10.67
CA LYS A 9 2.09 -9.74 12.07
C LYS A 9 2.65 -8.57 12.89
N ALA A 10 3.59 -7.82 12.34
CA ALA A 10 4.17 -6.67 13.05
C ALA A 10 3.13 -5.57 13.32
N VAL A 11 2.28 -5.26 12.33
CA VAL A 11 1.17 -4.31 12.49
C VAL A 11 0.21 -4.78 13.56
N ASP A 12 -0.22 -6.04 13.52
CA ASP A 12 -1.13 -6.62 14.51
C ASP A 12 -0.53 -6.57 15.93
N HIS A 13 0.75 -6.92 16.09
CA HIS A 13 1.45 -6.86 17.38
C HIS A 13 1.52 -5.46 17.96
N LEU A 14 1.87 -4.47 17.13
CA LEU A 14 2.00 -3.08 17.57
C LEU A 14 0.62 -2.47 17.88
N ALA A 15 -0.38 -2.73 17.05
CA ALA A 15 -1.74 -2.26 17.27
C ALA A 15 -2.34 -2.87 18.55
N ALA A 16 -2.14 -4.17 18.79
CA ALA A 16 -2.57 -4.84 20.01
C ALA A 16 -1.88 -4.29 21.28
N ALA A 17 -0.66 -3.78 21.15
CA ALA A 17 0.07 -3.12 22.23
C ALA A 17 -0.35 -1.66 22.45
N GLY A 18 -1.35 -1.15 21.71
CA GLY A 18 -1.80 0.24 21.80
C GLY A 18 -0.84 1.25 21.17
N VAL A 19 0.11 0.80 20.35
CA VAL A 19 1.01 1.68 19.60
C VAL A 19 0.28 2.17 18.35
N ASN A 20 0.39 3.47 18.05
CA ASN A 20 -0.12 4.02 16.80
C ASN A 20 0.73 3.55 15.63
N VAL A 21 0.13 2.75 14.73
CA VAL A 21 0.80 2.16 13.57
C VAL A 21 0.26 2.75 12.28
N SER A 22 1.18 3.16 11.41
CA SER A 22 0.89 3.61 10.05
C SER A 22 1.87 3.00 9.07
N VAL A 23 1.37 2.56 7.93
CA VAL A 23 2.13 2.01 6.80
C VAL A 23 2.09 3.02 5.66
N TYR A 24 3.27 3.41 5.20
CA TYR A 24 3.46 4.46 4.20
C TYR A 24 4.01 3.91 2.90
N ASN A 25 3.65 4.56 1.79
CA ASN A 25 4.29 4.39 0.47
C ASN A 25 4.19 2.97 -0.12
N LEU A 26 3.28 2.13 0.36
CA LEU A 26 3.01 0.80 -0.19
C LEU A 26 1.60 0.73 -0.76
N PRO A 27 1.43 0.34 -2.04
CA PRO A 27 0.11 0.23 -2.64
C PRO A 27 -0.69 -0.90 -1.99
N LYS A 28 -2.00 -0.71 -1.81
CA LYS A 28 -2.87 -1.67 -1.11
C LYS A 28 -2.82 -3.09 -1.67
N CYS A 29 -2.64 -3.24 -2.98
CA CYS A 29 -2.58 -4.55 -3.66
C CYS A 29 -1.40 -5.43 -3.23
N VAL A 30 -0.33 -4.86 -2.68
CA VAL A 30 0.80 -5.65 -2.15
C VAL A 30 0.67 -5.96 -0.65
N LEU A 31 -0.32 -5.39 0.02
CA LEU A 31 -0.56 -5.52 1.46
C LEU A 31 -1.56 -6.64 1.78
N SER A 32 -1.52 -7.15 3.01
CA SER A 32 -2.64 -7.92 3.56
C SER A 32 -3.84 -7.00 3.76
N ARG A 33 -5.06 -7.50 3.55
CA ARG A 33 -6.28 -6.73 3.85
C ARG A 33 -6.36 -6.31 5.31
N SER A 34 -5.79 -7.11 6.22
CA SER A 34 -5.68 -6.75 7.65
C SER A 34 -4.85 -5.49 7.90
N VAL A 35 -3.92 -5.14 7.01
CA VAL A 35 -3.05 -3.97 7.13
C VAL A 35 -3.71 -2.69 6.57
N TRP A 36 -4.77 -2.80 5.77
CA TRP A 36 -5.37 -1.65 5.09
C TRP A 36 -5.85 -0.52 6.02
N PRO A 37 -6.40 -0.78 7.23
CA PRO A 37 -6.76 0.29 8.16
C PRO A 37 -5.57 1.16 8.59
N HIS A 38 -4.35 0.63 8.47
CA HIS A 38 -3.09 1.32 8.80
C HIS A 38 -2.39 1.89 7.57
N ALA A 39 -2.87 1.62 6.35
CA ALA A 39 -2.24 2.05 5.11
C ALA A 39 -2.68 3.47 4.72
N LEU A 40 -1.75 4.42 4.67
CA LEU A 40 -2.06 5.82 4.42
C LEU A 40 -1.73 6.25 3.00
N GLN A 41 -2.58 7.11 2.43
CA GLN A 41 -2.29 7.83 1.19
C GLN A 41 -1.36 9.01 1.48
N SER A 42 -0.07 8.73 1.53
CA SER A 42 0.96 9.66 2.03
C SER A 42 1.86 10.30 0.97
N ILE A 43 1.64 9.99 -0.31
CA ILE A 43 2.42 10.56 -1.40
C ILE A 43 1.68 11.81 -1.90
N SER A 44 2.35 12.97 -1.84
CA SER A 44 1.81 14.23 -2.36
C SER A 44 1.43 14.11 -3.83
N ASP A 45 0.33 14.76 -4.23
CA ASP A 45 -0.24 14.66 -5.58
C ASP A 45 0.78 14.86 -6.69
N TRP A 46 1.64 15.89 -6.58
CA TRP A 46 2.66 16.18 -7.59
C TRP A 46 3.77 15.11 -7.72
N LYS A 47 3.93 14.25 -6.71
CA LYS A 47 4.88 13.12 -6.70
C LYS A 47 4.21 11.78 -6.93
N ASN A 48 2.88 11.74 -7.05
CA ASN A 48 2.13 10.50 -7.07
C ASN A 48 1.71 10.13 -8.50
N ALA A 49 1.80 8.85 -8.83
CA ALA A 49 1.22 8.29 -10.04
C ALA A 49 0.67 6.90 -9.79
N PHE A 50 -0.10 6.44 -10.76
CA PHE A 50 -0.64 5.10 -10.82
C PHE A 50 -0.20 4.46 -12.14
N VAL A 51 0.07 3.16 -12.11
CA VAL A 51 0.39 2.38 -13.32
C VAL A 51 -0.90 1.97 -14.03
N GLU A 52 -0.79 1.54 -15.29
CA GLU A 52 -1.94 1.13 -16.13
C GLU A 52 -2.85 0.10 -15.44
N GLU A 53 -2.27 -0.87 -14.73
CA GLU A 53 -3.01 -1.88 -13.96
C GLU A 53 -3.98 -1.25 -12.92
N CYS A 54 -3.69 -0.05 -12.43
CA CYS A 54 -4.54 0.63 -11.47
C CYS A 54 -5.81 1.22 -12.09
N ASP A 55 -5.91 1.37 -13.41
CA ASP A 55 -7.07 2.01 -14.05
C ASP A 55 -8.37 1.22 -13.88
N ARG A 56 -8.26 -0.09 -13.66
CA ARG A 56 -9.38 -0.98 -13.33
C ARG A 56 -9.53 -1.28 -11.84
N CYS A 57 -8.78 -0.60 -10.96
CA CYS A 57 -8.72 -0.93 -9.54
C CYS A 57 -9.72 -0.10 -8.71
N ASP A 58 -10.61 -0.78 -7.99
CA ASP A 58 -11.65 -0.15 -7.14
C ASP A 58 -11.02 0.64 -5.97
N GLU A 59 -9.87 0.19 -5.49
CA GLU A 59 -9.16 0.78 -4.35
C GLU A 59 -8.23 1.95 -4.76
N LYS A 60 -8.19 2.35 -6.04
CA LYS A 60 -7.28 3.41 -6.54
C LYS A 60 -7.40 4.72 -5.74
N LYS A 61 -8.63 5.13 -5.40
CA LYS A 61 -8.93 6.39 -4.70
C LYS A 61 -8.41 6.45 -3.26
N SER A 62 -8.10 5.30 -2.65
CA SER A 62 -7.64 5.19 -1.26
C SER A 62 -6.30 4.48 -1.15
N CYS A 63 -5.57 4.39 -2.27
CA CYS A 63 -4.27 3.75 -2.37
C CYS A 63 -3.15 4.80 -2.34
N SER A 64 -1.99 4.47 -1.76
CA SER A 64 -0.85 5.39 -1.70
C SER A 64 -0.29 5.77 -3.07
N GLY A 65 -0.50 4.92 -4.09
CA GLY A 65 0.10 5.07 -5.40
C GLY A 65 1.62 4.83 -5.38
N PHE A 66 2.33 5.48 -6.31
CA PHE A 66 3.76 5.30 -6.55
C PHE A 66 4.47 6.65 -6.69
N PHE A 67 5.71 6.73 -6.22
CA PHE A 67 6.54 7.91 -6.47
C PHE A 67 6.90 8.02 -7.96
N THR A 68 6.61 9.18 -8.56
CA THR A 68 6.99 9.52 -9.96
C THR A 68 8.45 9.90 -10.09
N THR A 69 9.06 10.39 -9.01
CA THR A 69 10.45 10.86 -9.00
C THR A 69 11.39 9.74 -8.55
N GLY A 70 12.59 9.68 -9.15
CA GLY A 70 13.64 8.73 -8.76
C GLY A 70 13.72 7.52 -9.69
N ARG A 71 14.06 6.36 -9.14
CA ARG A 71 14.15 5.09 -9.89
C ARG A 71 13.03 4.16 -9.41
N PRO A 72 11.80 4.30 -9.93
CA PRO A 72 10.67 3.53 -9.45
C PRO A 72 10.92 2.03 -9.68
N ARG A 73 10.74 1.24 -8.62
CA ARG A 73 10.74 -0.21 -8.68
C ARG A 73 9.37 -0.71 -8.28
N PHE A 74 8.72 -1.35 -9.23
CA PHE A 74 7.39 -1.88 -9.04
C PHE A 74 7.45 -3.31 -8.49
N SER A 75 6.62 -3.59 -7.49
CA SER A 75 6.46 -4.94 -6.97
C SER A 75 5.88 -5.84 -8.06
N ARG A 76 6.35 -7.10 -8.16
CA ARG A 76 5.73 -8.11 -9.03
C ARG A 76 4.29 -8.47 -8.60
N GLY A 77 3.86 -8.04 -7.41
CA GLY A 77 2.52 -8.27 -6.89
C GLY A 77 1.54 -7.11 -7.13
N ILE A 78 1.86 -6.17 -8.01
CA ILE A 78 0.88 -5.15 -8.43
C ILE A 78 -0.22 -5.86 -9.22
N ALA A 79 -1.44 -5.76 -8.73
CA ALA A 79 -2.65 -6.24 -9.38
C ALA A 79 -3.81 -5.34 -8.99
N ALA A 80 -4.76 -5.13 -9.90
CA ALA A 80 -6.00 -4.46 -9.57
C ALA A 80 -6.79 -5.25 -8.53
N ILE A 81 -7.44 -4.52 -7.65
CA ILE A 81 -8.44 -5.06 -6.74
C ILE A 81 -9.79 -4.73 -7.37
N THR A 82 -10.52 -5.75 -7.79
CA THR A 82 -11.87 -5.66 -8.33
C THR A 82 -12.82 -6.40 -7.42
N SER A 83 -13.99 -5.82 -7.17
CA SER A 83 -15.07 -6.39 -6.35
C SER A 83 -15.89 -7.44 -7.09
#